data_AF-A0A932NFY3-F1
#
_entry.id   AF-A0A932NFY3-F1
#
_cell.length_a   1.000
_cell.length_b   1.000
_cell.length_c   1.000
_cell.angle_alpha   90.00
_cell.angle_beta   90.00
_cell.angle_gamma   90.00
#
_symmetry.space_group_name_H-M   'P 1'
#
loop_
_entity.id
_entity.type
_entity.pdbx_description
1 polymer ?
#
loop_
_entity_poly.entity_id
_entity_poly.type
_entity_poly.pdbx_seq_one_letter_code
_entity_poly.pdbx_strand_id
1 'polypeptide(L)'
;MNIITTDLEPKTFGEFIDALIIANLRMWHAQEVVYEIETLNAMTHPQMFDFLKQATWLNLLRNRAMDGLDSTLAAEIMERNPATERIDKPIAMEGQLPLWEQV
;
A
#
# COMPACT_ATOMS: atom_id res chain seq x y z
N MET A 1 -17.75 12.64 3.33
CA MET A 1 -16.50 12.35 4.06
C MET A 1 -15.38 12.34 3.04
N ASN A 2 -14.32 13.14 3.23
CA ASN A 2 -13.19 13.16 2.30
C ASN A 2 -12.12 12.18 2.79
N ILE A 3 -11.87 11.11 2.03
CA ILE A 3 -10.93 10.06 2.41
C ILE A 3 -9.49 10.56 2.58
N ILE A 4 -9.12 11.68 1.98
CA ILE A 4 -7.78 12.25 2.02
C ILE A 4 -7.56 13.13 3.26
N THR A 5 -8.56 13.91 3.65
CA THR A 5 -8.37 15.02 4.61
C THR A 5 -9.15 14.90 5.90
N THR A 6 -10.09 13.96 6.01
CA THR A 6 -10.90 13.82 7.25
C THR A 6 -10.08 13.13 8.33
N ASP A 7 -10.08 13.63 9.57
CA ASP A 7 -9.39 12.91 10.65
C ASP A 7 -10.03 11.53 10.90
N LEU A 8 -9.18 10.55 11.17
CA LEU A 8 -9.61 9.18 11.46
C LEU A 8 -9.77 9.01 12.97
N GLU A 9 -10.99 8.76 13.42
CA GLU A 9 -11.32 8.51 14.83
C GLU A 9 -11.95 7.12 15.03
N PRO A 10 -11.19 6.02 14.78
CA PRO A 10 -11.73 4.67 14.92
C PRO A 10 -12.06 4.34 16.39
N LYS A 11 -13.22 3.75 16.64
CA LYS A 11 -13.70 3.35 17.98
C LYS A 11 -13.93 1.86 18.10
N THR A 12 -14.16 1.19 16.99
CA THR A 12 -14.32 -0.26 16.89
C THR A 12 -13.17 -0.89 16.12
N PHE A 13 -12.94 -2.18 16.33
CA PHE A 13 -11.88 -2.91 15.61
C PHE A 13 -12.03 -2.82 14.09
N GLY A 14 -13.26 -2.91 13.56
CA GLY A 14 -13.52 -2.73 12.14
C GLY A 14 -13.11 -1.34 11.65
N GLU A 15 -13.43 -0.29 12.40
CA GLU A 15 -13.01 1.07 12.06
C GLU A 15 -11.49 1.26 12.14
N PHE A 16 -10.78 0.52 13.00
CA PHE A 16 -9.31 0.51 13.02
C PHE A 16 -8.72 -0.12 11.76
N ILE A 17 -9.30 -1.20 11.26
CA ILE A 17 -8.90 -1.79 9.97
C ILE A 17 -9.18 -0.80 8.82
N ASP A 18 -10.35 -0.16 8.81
CA ASP A 18 -10.67 0.87 7.82
C ASP A 18 -9.69 2.05 7.88
N ALA A 19 -9.32 2.50 9.09
CA ALA A 19 -8.35 3.57 9.29
C ALA A 19 -6.95 3.22 8.75
N LEU A 20 -6.51 1.97 8.91
CA LEU A 20 -5.27 1.45 8.32
C LEU A 20 -5.30 1.49 6.78
N ILE A 21 -6.41 1.06 6.18
CA ILE A 21 -6.61 1.09 4.73
C ILE A 21 -6.58 2.54 4.22
N ILE A 22 -7.30 3.45 4.89
CA ILE A 22 -7.36 4.86 4.51
C ILE A 22 -6.00 5.54 4.66
N ALA A 23 -5.24 5.23 5.72
CA ALA A 23 -3.89 5.75 5.89
C ALA A 23 -2.96 5.33 4.74
N ASN A 24 -3.06 4.08 4.28
CA ASN A 24 -2.29 3.59 3.14
C ASN A 24 -2.66 4.34 1.84
N LEU A 25 -3.95 4.53 1.59
CA LEU A 25 -4.44 5.32 0.44
C LEU A 25 -3.96 6.78 0.49
N ARG A 26 -3.95 7.41 1.66
CA ARG A 26 -3.41 8.77 1.83
C ARG A 26 -1.92 8.85 1.52
N MET A 27 -1.15 7.86 1.95
CA MET A 27 0.29 7.81 1.64
C MET A 27 0.52 7.70 0.13
N TRP A 28 -0.28 6.90 -0.58
CA TRP A 28 -0.25 6.85 -2.05
C TRP A 28 -0.61 8.18 -2.68
N HIS A 29 -1.71 8.80 -2.25
CA HIS A 29 -2.15 10.07 -2.81
C HIS A 29 -1.15 11.21 -2.56
N ALA A 30 -0.52 11.25 -1.37
CA ALA A 30 0.54 12.22 -1.08
C ALA A 30 1.74 12.05 -2.02
N GLN A 31 2.04 10.84 -2.49
CA GLN A 31 3.07 10.61 -3.52
C GLN A 31 2.63 11.18 -4.87
N GLU A 32 1.36 10.99 -5.27
CA GLU A 32 0.82 11.60 -6.51
C GLU A 32 0.94 13.12 -6.53
N VAL A 33 0.78 13.77 -5.36
CA VAL A 33 0.95 15.23 -5.23
C VAL A 33 2.42 15.66 -5.40
N VAL A 34 3.40 14.81 -5.07
CA VAL A 34 4.83 15.07 -5.37
C VAL A 34 5.10 14.96 -6.88
N TYR A 35 4.22 14.30 -7.63
CA TYR A 35 4.36 13.97 -9.04
C TYR A 35 3.60 14.96 -9.92
N GLU A 36 3.89 16.25 -9.71
CA GLU A 36 3.36 17.34 -10.52
C GLU A 36 3.67 17.08 -12.00
N ILE A 37 2.62 16.89 -12.82
CA ILE A 37 2.73 16.34 -14.19
C ILE A 37 3.63 17.22 -15.07
N GLU A 38 3.58 18.53 -14.87
CA GLU A 38 4.39 19.49 -15.62
C GLU A 38 5.87 19.35 -15.28
N THR A 39 6.18 19.09 -14.01
CA THR A 39 7.54 18.77 -13.55
C THR A 39 8.04 17.46 -14.15
N LEU A 40 7.21 16.41 -14.19
CA LEU A 40 7.55 15.13 -14.80
C LEU A 40 7.81 15.25 -16.31
N ASN A 41 6.95 16.01 -17.01
CA ASN A 41 7.08 16.23 -18.45
C ASN A 41 8.30 17.08 -18.83
N ALA A 42 8.79 17.91 -17.91
CA ALA A 42 10.01 18.69 -18.10
C ALA A 42 11.31 17.90 -17.85
N MET A 43 11.23 16.69 -17.30
CA MET A 43 12.43 15.88 -17.02
C MET A 43 13.07 15.36 -18.30
N THR A 44 14.40 15.38 -18.34
CA THR A 44 15.16 14.63 -19.35
C THR A 44 15.01 13.13 -19.11
N HIS A 45 15.26 12.32 -20.15
CA HIS A 45 15.17 10.87 -20.06
C HIS A 45 16.01 10.25 -18.91
N PRO A 46 17.26 10.68 -18.65
CA PRO A 46 18.01 10.20 -17.48
C PRO A 46 17.36 10.56 -16.14
N GLN A 47 16.87 11.80 -15.97
CA GLN A 47 16.21 12.25 -14.74
C GLN A 47 14.94 11.46 -14.46
N MET A 48 14.17 11.18 -15.51
CA MET A 48 12.97 10.34 -15.42
C MET A 48 13.30 8.92 -14.93
N PHE A 49 14.37 8.30 -15.46
CA PHE A 49 14.81 6.98 -15.03
C PHE A 49 15.24 6.94 -13.56
N ASP A 50 16.04 7.93 -13.12
CA ASP A 50 16.48 8.02 -11.73
C ASP A 50 15.29 8.25 -10.78
N PHE A 51 14.35 9.09 -11.18
CA PHE A 51 13.13 9.34 -10.44
C PHE A 51 12.27 8.08 -10.32
N LEU A 52 11.99 7.38 -11.42
CA LEU A 52 11.20 6.15 -11.42
C LEU A 52 11.83 5.07 -10.53
N LYS A 53 13.15 4.94 -10.56
CA LYS A 53 13.89 4.03 -9.68
C LYS A 53 13.68 4.38 -8.21
N GLN A 54 13.78 5.66 -7.84
CA GLN A 54 13.58 6.11 -6.46
C GLN A 54 12.13 5.91 -5.99
N ALA A 55 11.15 6.28 -6.82
CA ALA A 55 9.73 6.05 -6.53
C ALA A 55 9.42 4.55 -6.34
N THR A 56 9.97 3.70 -7.21
CA THR A 56 9.83 2.24 -7.11
C THR A 56 10.45 1.70 -5.84
N TRP A 57 11.64 2.17 -5.48
CA TRP A 57 12.33 1.77 -4.25
C TRP A 57 11.54 2.16 -3.00
N LEU A 58 11.01 3.38 -2.96
CA LEU A 58 10.18 3.86 -1.86
C LEU A 58 8.91 3.00 -1.71
N ASN A 59 8.26 2.65 -2.83
CA ASN A 59 7.11 1.75 -2.83
C ASN A 59 7.47 0.36 -2.29
N LEU A 60 8.61 -0.20 -2.68
CA LEU A 60 9.08 -1.50 -2.18
C LEU A 60 9.35 -1.48 -0.67
N LEU A 61 10.04 -0.44 -0.18
CA LEU A 61 10.31 -0.28 1.25
C LEU A 61 9.03 -0.19 2.08
N ARG A 62 8.04 0.57 1.58
CA ARG A 62 6.73 0.68 2.24
C ARG A 62 6.01 -0.67 2.26
N ASN A 63 5.93 -1.36 1.14
CA ASN A 63 5.27 -2.67 1.07
C ASN A 63 5.92 -3.65 2.05
N ARG A 64 7.25 -3.70 2.11
CA ARG A 64 7.96 -4.53 3.08
C ARG A 64 7.68 -4.15 4.53
N ALA A 65 7.56 -2.86 4.83
CA ALA A 65 7.21 -2.40 6.18
C ALA A 65 5.78 -2.82 6.55
N MET A 66 4.84 -2.73 5.59
CA MET A 66 3.46 -3.21 5.76
C MET A 66 3.41 -4.72 5.97
N ASP A 67 4.13 -5.51 5.17
CA ASP A 67 4.20 -6.96 5.34
C ASP A 67 4.69 -7.35 6.74
N GLY A 68 5.65 -6.59 7.29
CA GLY A 68 6.15 -6.76 8.65
C GLY A 68 5.12 -6.41 9.72
N LEU A 69 4.37 -5.32 9.53
CA LEU A 69 3.28 -4.91 10.42
C LEU A 69 2.15 -5.95 10.43
N ASP A 70 1.73 -6.39 9.24
CA ASP A 70 0.67 -7.39 9.06
C ASP A 70 1.08 -8.72 9.70
N SER A 71 2.34 -9.14 9.53
CA SER A 71 2.87 -10.35 10.16
C SER A 71 2.88 -10.25 11.69
N THR A 72 3.23 -9.08 12.24
CA THR A 72 3.24 -8.84 13.69
C THR A 72 1.82 -8.84 14.25
N LEU A 73 0.89 -8.17 13.58
CA LEU A 73 -0.51 -8.15 13.96
C LEU A 73 -1.13 -9.56 13.90
N ALA A 74 -0.84 -10.32 12.86
CA ALA A 74 -1.31 -11.70 12.72
C ALA A 74 -0.78 -12.58 13.87
N ALA A 75 0.50 -12.45 14.23
CA ALA A 75 1.09 -13.19 15.35
C ALA A 75 0.40 -12.88 16.68
N GLU A 76 0.17 -11.60 16.99
CA GLU A 76 -0.57 -11.16 18.19
C GLU A 76 -2.01 -11.68 18.21
N ILE A 77 -2.71 -11.67 17.08
CA ILE A 77 -4.08 -12.19 16.99
C ILE A 77 -4.10 -13.69 17.25
N MET A 78 -3.16 -14.45 16.66
CA MET A 78 -3.06 -15.90 16.84
C MET A 78 -2.67 -16.28 18.26
N GLU A 79 -1.78 -15.53 18.90
CA GLU A 79 -1.42 -15.73 20.32
C GLU A 79 -2.64 -15.55 21.22
N ARG A 80 -3.43 -14.50 20.97
CA ARG A 80 -4.63 -14.17 21.78
C ARG A 80 -5.84 -15.04 21.43
N ASN A 81 -5.91 -15.59 20.23
CA ASN A 81 -7.02 -16.40 19.74
C ASN A 81 -6.49 -17.64 18.99
N PRO A 82 -6.06 -18.69 19.72
CA PRO A 82 -5.38 -19.85 19.13
C PRO A 82 -6.24 -20.68 18.16
N ALA A 83 -7.56 -20.52 18.21
CA ALA A 83 -8.50 -21.15 17.28
C ALA A 83 -8.59 -20.42 15.92
N THR A 84 -7.93 -19.27 15.77
CA THR A 84 -7.92 -18.50 14.52
C THR A 84 -6.98 -19.16 13.53
N GLU A 85 -7.51 -19.59 12.38
CA GLU A 85 -6.69 -20.04 11.27
C GLU A 85 -6.23 -18.84 10.42
N ARG A 86 -4.94 -18.83 10.09
CA ARG A 86 -4.38 -17.88 9.13
C ARG A 86 -4.78 -18.31 7.73
N ILE A 87 -5.53 -17.45 7.02
CA ILE A 87 -5.85 -17.68 5.60
C ILE A 87 -4.69 -17.13 4.76
N ASP A 88 -3.61 -17.91 4.66
CA ASP A 88 -2.48 -17.62 3.76
C ASP A 88 -2.75 -18.10 2.32
N LYS A 89 -4.01 -18.35 1.96
CA LYS A 89 -4.31 -18.81 0.62
C LYS A 89 -3.85 -17.73 -0.37
N PRO A 90 -2.94 -18.04 -1.31
CA PRO A 90 -2.68 -17.13 -2.40
C PRO A 90 -4.03 -16.81 -3.04
N ILE A 91 -4.31 -15.53 -3.24
CA ILE A 91 -5.44 -15.12 -4.07
C ILE A 91 -5.13 -15.73 -5.43
N ALA A 92 -5.87 -16.77 -5.80
CA ALA A 92 -5.69 -17.42 -7.09
C ALA A 92 -6.03 -16.39 -8.17
N MET A 93 -5.02 -15.77 -8.77
CA MET A 93 -5.16 -15.00 -9.99
C MET A 93 -5.29 -15.94 -11.20
N GLU A 94 -6.11 -16.98 -11.08
CA GLU A 94 -6.39 -17.91 -12.17
C GLU A 94 -6.96 -17.12 -13.35
N GLY A 95 -6.14 -16.95 -14.39
CA GLY A 95 -6.58 -16.38 -15.68
C GLY A 95 -6.42 -14.86 -15.85
N GLN A 96 -5.80 -14.13 -14.92
CA GLN A 96 -5.51 -12.70 -15.12
C GLN A 96 -4.03 -12.42 -14.85
N LEU A 97 -3.18 -12.66 -15.85
CA LEU A 97 -1.86 -12.06 -15.87
C LEU A 97 -2.03 -10.53 -15.80
N PRO A 98 -1.23 -9.81 -14.99
CA PRO A 98 -1.21 -8.36 -15.02
C PRO A 98 -1.03 -7.85 -16.46
N LEU A 99 -1.71 -6.76 -16.82
CA LEU A 99 -1.72 -6.20 -18.20
C LEU A 99 -0.33 -6.00 -18.84
N TRP A 100 0.73 -5.90 -18.04
CA TRP A 100 2.11 -5.73 -18.50
C TRP A 100 2.85 -7.03 -18.82
N GLU A 101 2.29 -8.20 -18.49
CA GLU A 101 2.81 -9.53 -18.88
C GLU A 101 2.11 -10.08 -20.16
N GLN A 102 1.21 -9.30 -20.77
CA GLN A 102 0.43 -9.69 -21.95
C GLN A 102 0.98 -9.12 -23.28
N VAL A 103 2.19 -8.55 -23.28
CA VAL A 103 2.82 -7.91 -24.46
C VAL A 103 4.15 -8.56 -24.79
#